data_AF-A0A6G4WKS9-F1
#
_entry.id   AF-A0A6G4WKS9-F1
#
_cell.length_a   1.000
_cell.length_b   1.000
_cell.length_c   1.000
_cell.angle_alpha   90.00
_cell.angle_beta   90.00
_cell.angle_gamma   90.00
#
_symmetry.space_group_name_H-M   'P 1'
#
loop_
_entity.id
_entity.type
_entity.pdbx_description
1 polymer ?
#
loop_
_entity_poly.entity_id
_entity_poly.type
_entity_poly.pdbx_seq_one_letter_code
_entity_poly.pdbx_strand_id
1 'polypeptide(L)'
;MTFQVPDPASNHAGTLGVVDGNRLHSPDTTYWPMFNGVRGGALRDEFNYFASCALDGKPTPGDATAALEATLAAEESARTGNVVRIG
;
A
#
# COMPACT_ATOMS: atom_id res chain seq x y z
N MET A 1 12.96 2.69 22.53
CA MET A 1 13.05 2.18 21.15
C MET A 1 12.75 3.37 20.24
N THR A 2 13.78 4.02 19.71
CA THR A 2 13.62 5.23 18.90
C THR A 2 13.34 4.78 17.47
N PHE A 3 12.12 5.03 16.97
CA PHE A 3 11.80 4.84 15.56
C PHE A 3 12.61 5.88 14.77
N GLN A 4 13.75 5.47 14.22
CA GLN A 4 14.55 6.31 13.34
C GLN A 4 13.75 6.48 12.06
N VAL A 5 13.26 7.69 11.84
CA VAL A 5 12.70 8.08 10.55
C VAL A 5 13.87 8.18 9.58
N PRO A 6 13.86 7.43 8.47
CA PRO A 6 14.91 7.53 7.46
C PRO A 6 14.98 8.93 6.86
N ASP A 7 16.18 9.30 6.41
CA ASP A 7 16.44 10.56 5.71
C ASP A 7 15.58 10.65 4.43
N PRO A 8 14.76 11.71 4.24
CA PRO A 8 13.95 11.91 3.05
C PRO A 8 14.78 12.03 1.75
N ALA A 9 16.10 12.24 1.84
CA ALA A 9 17.01 12.26 0.70
C ALA A 9 17.67 10.90 0.40
N SER A 10 17.51 9.89 1.27
CA SER A 10 17.98 8.54 0.96
C SER A 10 16.97 7.89 0.01
N ASN A 11 17.37 7.74 -1.27
CA ASN A 11 16.61 7.01 -2.28
C ASN A 11 16.31 5.58 -1.78
N HIS A 12 15.20 5.40 -1.09
CA HIS A 12 14.56 4.09 -1.01
C HIS A 12 14.09 3.73 -2.41
N ALA A 13 14.25 2.48 -2.82
CA ALA A 13 13.63 1.99 -4.04
C ALA A 13 12.12 2.23 -3.91
N GLY A 14 11.58 3.16 -4.71
CA GLY A 14 10.17 3.53 -4.63
C GLY A 14 9.26 2.33 -4.83
N THR A 15 8.15 2.34 -4.11
CA THR A 15 7.12 1.29 -4.06
C THR A 15 6.19 1.32 -5.28
N LEU A 16 6.20 2.40 -6.06
CA LEU A 16 5.40 2.60 -7.26
C LEU A 16 6.28 3.08 -8.40
N GLY A 17 6.27 2.38 -9.55
CA GLY A 17 6.93 2.84 -10.77
C GLY A 17 5.96 3.57 -11.70
N VAL A 18 6.28 4.81 -12.07
CA VAL A 18 5.52 5.61 -13.06
C VAL A 18 6.44 5.95 -14.22
N VAL A 19 6.11 5.52 -15.42
CA VAL A 19 6.88 5.83 -16.64
C VAL A 19 6.20 6.98 -17.37
N ASP A 20 6.94 8.05 -17.65
CA ASP A 20 6.53 9.11 -18.58
C ASP A 20 7.39 9.10 -19.85
N GLY A 21 7.15 10.05 -20.76
CA GLY A 21 7.87 10.13 -22.04
C GLY A 21 9.38 10.39 -21.93
N ASN A 22 9.92 10.62 -20.73
CA ASN A 22 11.31 11.00 -20.53
C ASN A 22 12.05 10.08 -19.54
N ARG A 23 11.37 9.50 -18.53
CA ARG A 23 11.99 8.60 -17.54
C ARG A 23 11.00 7.76 -16.72
N LEU A 24 11.55 6.76 -16.03
CA LEU A 24 10.90 6.08 -14.91
C LEU A 24 11.06 6.93 -13.64
N HIS A 25 9.95 7.18 -12.96
CA HIS A 25 9.90 7.77 -11.63
C HIS A 25 9.51 6.68 -10.63
N SER A 26 10.13 6.69 -9.45
CA SER A 26 9.83 5.73 -8.39
C SER A 26 9.61 6.45 -7.05
N PRO A 27 8.46 7.13 -6.85
CA PRO A 27 8.16 7.81 -5.59
C PRO A 27 8.00 6.82 -4.42
N ASP A 28 8.39 7.25 -3.22
CA ASP A 28 8.06 6.57 -1.97
C ASP A 28 6.60 6.86 -1.59
N THR A 29 5.69 5.93 -1.84
CA THR A 29 4.26 6.15 -1.51
C THR A 29 3.94 6.03 -0.02
N THR A 30 4.91 5.55 0.79
CA THR A 30 4.69 5.24 2.20
C THR A 30 4.75 6.51 3.04
N TYR A 31 5.76 7.35 2.81
CA TYR A 31 6.05 8.54 3.63
C TYR A 31 5.96 9.87 2.89
N TRP A 32 5.91 9.84 1.55
CA TRP A 32 5.67 11.03 0.71
C TRP A 32 4.17 11.12 0.34
N PRO A 33 3.58 12.32 0.17
CA PRO A 33 4.19 13.66 0.16
C PRO A 33 4.42 14.27 1.54
N MET A 34 5.41 15.14 1.67
CA MET A 34 5.60 16.00 2.84
C MET A 34 4.99 17.38 2.59
N PHE A 35 4.09 17.83 3.45
CA PHE A 35 3.54 19.19 3.41
C PHE A 35 3.82 19.91 4.74
N ASN A 36 4.54 21.04 4.69
CA ASN A 36 4.88 21.84 5.88
C ASN A 36 5.52 21.03 7.04
N GLY A 37 6.37 20.06 6.71
CA GLY A 37 7.02 19.21 7.72
C GLY A 37 6.14 18.07 8.26
N VAL A 38 4.89 17.96 7.80
CA VAL A 38 3.97 16.87 8.13
C VAL A 38 4.03 15.81 7.02
N ARG A 39 4.19 14.55 7.40
CA ARG A 39 4.05 13.42 6.46
C ARG A 39 2.61 13.31 6.01
N GLY A 40 2.38 13.43 4.72
CA GLY A 40 1.32 12.73 4.00
C GLY A 40 1.85 11.37 3.52
N GLY A 41 1.04 10.64 2.77
CA GLY A 41 1.39 9.31 2.27
C GLY A 41 0.58 8.21 2.95
N ALA A 42 0.62 7.03 2.35
CA ALA A 42 -0.30 5.94 2.66
C ALA A 42 -0.27 5.55 4.14
N LEU A 43 0.91 5.54 4.78
CA LEU A 43 1.03 5.10 6.16
C LEU A 43 0.29 6.01 7.15
N ARG A 44 0.28 7.32 6.91
CA ARG A 44 -0.48 8.24 7.78
C ARG A 44 -1.97 7.96 7.66
N ASP A 45 -2.46 7.77 6.44
CA ASP A 45 -3.87 7.57 6.18
C ASP A 45 -4.34 6.21 6.72
N GLU A 46 -3.51 5.17 6.64
CA GLU A 46 -3.75 3.88 7.28
C GLU A 46 -3.85 3.98 8.80
N PHE A 47 -2.95 4.73 9.46
CA PHE A 47 -3.06 4.93 10.91
C PHE A 47 -4.31 5.71 11.31
N ASN A 48 -4.71 6.72 10.54
CA ASN A 48 -5.95 7.44 10.79
C ASN A 48 -7.17 6.52 10.64
N TYR A 49 -7.20 5.72 9.57
CA TYR A 49 -8.26 4.75 9.34
C TYR A 49 -8.33 3.71 10.46
N PHE A 50 -7.19 3.16 10.89
CA PHE A 50 -7.14 2.22 12.00
C PHE A 50 -7.69 2.84 13.29
N ALA A 51 -7.24 4.05 13.64
CA ALA A 51 -7.69 4.74 14.84
C ALA A 51 -9.19 5.06 14.81
N SER A 52 -9.72 5.52 13.68
CA SER A 52 -11.16 5.78 13.54
C SER A 52 -11.97 4.48 13.68
N CYS A 53 -11.53 3.41 13.04
CA CYS A 53 -12.19 2.11 13.14
C CYS A 53 -12.23 1.59 14.59
N ALA A 54 -11.14 1.78 15.34
CA ALA A 54 -11.05 1.39 16.74
C ALA A 54 -12.00 2.21 17.63
N LEU A 55 -12.16 3.50 17.36
CA LEU A 55 -13.07 4.38 18.09
C LEU A 55 -14.53 4.11 17.74
N ASP A 56 -14.83 3.87 16.46
CA ASP A 56 -16.18 3.70 15.93
C ASP A 56 -16.70 2.24 16.03
N GLY A 57 -15.85 1.30 16.46
CA GLY A 57 -16.20 -0.10 16.65
C GLY A 57 -16.47 -0.86 15.33
N LYS A 58 -15.90 -0.41 14.22
CA LYS A 58 -16.03 -1.05 12.90
C LYS A 58 -14.72 -0.89 12.13
N PRO A 59 -14.19 -1.98 11.56
CA PRO A 59 -14.15 -2.01 10.11
C PRO A 59 -14.92 -3.22 9.56
N THR A 60 -15.60 -3.04 8.43
CA THR A 60 -16.13 -4.16 7.64
C THR A 60 -15.06 -4.58 6.63
N PRO A 61 -14.51 -5.81 6.70
CA PRO A 61 -13.35 -6.22 5.92
C PRO A 61 -13.70 -6.70 4.49
N GLY A 62 -14.71 -6.10 3.85
CA GLY A 62 -15.23 -6.56 2.55
C GLY A 62 -14.15 -6.57 1.47
N ASP A 63 -13.46 -5.44 1.28
CA ASP A 63 -12.40 -5.31 0.28
C ASP A 63 -11.20 -6.22 0.58
N ALA A 64 -10.86 -6.40 1.86
CA ALA A 64 -9.78 -7.30 2.27
C ALA A 64 -10.11 -8.76 1.97
N THR A 65 -11.37 -9.16 2.14
CA THR A 65 -11.85 -10.52 1.84
C THR A 65 -11.81 -10.78 0.34
N ALA A 66 -12.31 -9.84 -0.47
CA ALA A 66 -12.26 -9.93 -1.92
C ALA A 66 -10.82 -9.97 -2.47
N ALA A 67 -9.91 -9.17 -1.90
CA ALA A 67 -8.49 -9.20 -2.24
C ALA A 67 -7.82 -10.54 -1.90
N LEU A 68 -8.18 -11.14 -0.75
CA LEU A 68 -7.70 -12.46 -0.37
C LEU A 68 -8.18 -13.54 -1.34
N GLU A 69 -9.46 -13.51 -1.72
CA GLU A 69 -10.02 -14.44 -2.71
C GLU A 69 -9.28 -14.35 -4.06
N ALA A 70 -9.01 -13.14 -4.53
CA ALA A 70 -8.24 -12.93 -5.74
C ALA A 70 -6.80 -13.45 -5.64
N THR A 71 -6.17 -13.28 -4.48
CA THR A 71 -4.80 -13.77 -4.23
C THR A 71 -4.75 -15.30 -4.29
N LEU A 72 -5.70 -15.97 -3.62
CA LEU A 72 -5.79 -17.44 -3.63
C LEU A 72 -6.05 -17.99 -5.03
N ALA A 73 -6.91 -17.32 -5.82
CA ALA A 73 -7.15 -17.72 -7.21
C ALA A 73 -5.91 -17.56 -8.09
N ALA A 74 -5.12 -16.48 -7.88
CA ALA A 74 -3.87 -16.27 -8.60
C ALA A 74 -2.81 -17.33 -8.24
N GLU A 75 -2.68 -17.70 -6.96
CA GLU A 75 -1.80 -18.76 -6.50
C GLU A 75 -2.18 -20.12 -7.13
N GLU A 76 -3.46 -20.45 -7.16
CA GLU A 76 -3.96 -21.70 -7.76
C GLU A 76 -3.75 -21.73 -9.28
N SER A 77 -3.94 -20.59 -9.95
CA SER A 77 -3.65 -20.46 -11.38
C SER A 77 -2.16 -20.68 -11.66
N ALA A 78 -1.27 -20.06 -10.88
CA ALA A 78 0.18 -20.25 -11.01
C ALA A 78 0.60 -21.70 -10.76
N ARG A 79 -0.04 -22.40 -9.82
CA ARG A 79 0.25 -23.80 -9.48
C ARG A 79 -0.18 -24.76 -10.59
N THR A 80 -1.29 -24.49 -11.28
CA THR A 80 -1.91 -25.44 -12.21
C THR A 80 -1.73 -25.09 -13.69
N GLY A 81 -1.38 -23.84 -14.00
CA GLY A 81 -1.34 -23.32 -15.36
C GLY A 81 -2.72 -23.05 -15.97
N ASN A 82 -3.81 -23.19 -15.20
CA ASN A 82 -5.17 -22.99 -15.68
C ASN A 82 -5.74 -21.64 -15.21
N VAL A 83 -6.69 -21.09 -15.98
CA VAL A 83 -7.42 -19.89 -15.58
C VAL A 83 -8.41 -20.22 -14.47
N VAL A 84 -8.30 -19.53 -13.32
CA VAL A 84 -9.24 -19.61 -12.20
C VAL A 84 -10.10 -18.35 -12.20
N ARG A 85 -11.44 -18.51 -12.12
CA ARG A 85 -12.40 -17.40 -12.12
C ARG A 85 -13.00 -17.25 -10.71
N ILE A 86 -13.12 -16.00 -10.28
CA ILE A 86 -13.78 -15.56 -9.04
C ILE A 86 -14.94 -14.63 -9.41
N GLY A 87 -15.98 -14.52 -8.59
CA GLY A 87 -17.21 -13.79 -8.92
C GLY A 87 -17.96 -13.29 -7.71
#